data_AF-A0A2N8HE27-F1
#
_entry.id   AF-A0A2N8HE27-F1
#
_cell.length_a   1.000
_cell.length_b   1.000
_cell.length_c   1.000
_cell.angle_alpha   90.00
_cell.angle_beta   90.00
_cell.angle_gamma   90.00
#
_symmetry.space_group_name_H-M   'P 1'
#
loop_
_entity.id
_entity.type
_entity.pdbx_description
1 polymer ?
#
loop_
_entity_poly.entity_id
_entity_poly.type
_entity_poly.pdbx_seq_one_letter_code
_entity_poly.pdbx_strand_id
1 'polypeptide(L)'
;MTLDQITVGMEQLINAKASEILSAKPQDQQYLNWRDMQEVCLVVKSACVKQFNEVPQGVEMACYFAEAVLAPDKKAKLKLMKQVISLTSGTTGIAIILAGVGAALGWGAGIVTTVTAFFLGTSMLGPIAAMAGGAILAVIAGYFIFDNDAPTLSNKAIDALRKGLRGALAEYWKEHGKQLAE
;
A
#
# COMPACT_ATOMS: atom_id res chain seq x y z
N MET A 1 0.98 24.65 4.21
CA MET A 1 1.81 23.42 4.27
C MET A 1 1.86 22.83 2.88
N THR A 2 3.01 22.38 2.35
CA THR A 2 3.09 21.82 0.99
C THR A 2 2.94 20.30 0.98
N LEU A 3 2.43 19.72 -0.11
CA LEU A 3 2.32 18.27 -0.30
C LEU A 3 3.65 17.54 -0.02
N ASP A 4 4.76 18.14 -0.42
CA ASP A 4 6.10 17.59 -0.20
C ASP A 4 6.44 17.48 1.30
N GLN A 5 6.16 18.53 2.08
CA GLN A 5 6.35 18.51 3.53
C GLN A 5 5.48 17.47 4.23
N ILE A 6 4.23 17.31 3.80
CA ILE A 6 3.32 16.30 4.36
C ILE A 6 3.80 14.89 4.04
N THR A 7 4.20 14.68 2.77
CA THR A 7 4.71 13.38 2.32
C THR A 7 5.96 13.02 3.11
N VAL A 8 6.97 13.89 3.13
CA VAL A 8 8.22 13.66 3.87
C VAL A 8 7.96 13.43 5.36
N GLY A 9 7.04 14.19 5.98
CA GLY A 9 6.65 14.00 7.39
C GLY A 9 6.03 12.62 7.65
N MET A 10 5.17 12.15 6.75
CA MET A 10 4.57 10.81 6.83
C MET A 10 5.63 9.71 6.63
N GLU A 11 6.56 9.86 5.70
CA GLU A 11 7.64 8.90 5.48
C GLU A 11 8.57 8.81 6.71
N GLN A 12 8.88 9.95 7.33
CA GLN A 12 9.65 10.00 8.57
C GLN A 12 8.92 9.34 9.73
N LEU A 13 7.60 9.54 9.84
CA LEU A 13 6.78 8.92 10.87
C LEU A 13 6.74 7.39 10.72
N ILE A 14 6.63 6.88 9.49
CA ILE A 14 6.73 5.45 9.20
C ILE A 14 8.09 4.90 9.66
N ASN A 15 9.18 5.58 9.32
CA ASN A 15 10.54 5.14 9.68
C ASN A 15 10.78 5.19 11.18
N ALA A 16 10.32 6.26 11.83
CA ALA A 16 10.44 6.42 13.28
C ALA A 16 9.70 5.29 14.01
N LYS A 17 8.46 4.98 13.59
CA LYS A 17 7.69 3.89 14.19
C LYS A 17 8.24 2.51 13.88
N ALA A 18 8.66 2.25 12.65
CA ALA A 18 9.33 1.00 12.30
C ALA A 18 10.61 0.83 13.14
N SER A 19 11.44 1.87 13.24
CA SER A 19 12.67 1.84 14.03
C SER A 19 12.42 1.66 15.53
N GLU A 20 11.37 2.28 16.08
CA GLU A 20 10.96 2.14 17.47
C GLU A 20 10.61 0.68 17.78
N ILE A 21 9.77 0.06 16.95
CA ILE A 21 9.38 -1.35 17.11
C ILE A 21 10.59 -2.28 16.94
N LEU A 22 11.44 -2.02 15.94
CA LEU A 22 12.64 -2.83 15.69
C LEU A 22 13.69 -2.69 16.81
N SER A 23 13.77 -1.53 17.46
CA SER A 23 14.69 -1.29 18.58
C SER A 23 14.28 -2.00 19.86
N ALA A 24 12.98 -2.33 20.00
CA ALA A 24 12.45 -3.10 21.12
C ALA A 24 12.59 -4.63 20.94
N LYS A 25 13.04 -5.08 19.76
CA LYS A 25 13.18 -6.49 19.42
C LYS A 25 14.62 -6.99 19.61
N PRO A 26 14.79 -8.30 19.91
CA PRO A 26 16.11 -8.90 19.98
C PRO A 26 16.79 -8.93 18.58
N GLN A 27 18.13 -8.90 18.56
CA GLN A 27 18.95 -8.73 17.35
C GLN A 27 18.69 -9.78 16.25
N ASP A 28 18.27 -10.98 16.62
CA ASP A 28 17.90 -12.07 15.72
C ASP A 28 16.51 -11.91 15.08
N GLN A 29 15.71 -10.95 15.55
CA GLN A 29 14.34 -10.68 15.09
C GLN A 29 14.13 -9.21 14.69
N GLN A 30 15.16 -8.53 14.18
CA GLN A 30 15.05 -7.16 13.64
C GLN A 30 14.32 -7.11 12.28
N TYR A 31 13.10 -7.63 12.24
CA TYR A 31 12.16 -7.49 11.14
C TYR A 31 10.74 -7.26 11.67
N LEU A 32 9.94 -6.54 10.90
CA LEU A 32 8.54 -6.29 11.22
C LEU A 32 7.72 -7.55 10.90
N ASN A 33 6.93 -7.97 11.88
CA ASN A 33 5.89 -8.97 11.70
C ASN A 33 4.60 -8.29 11.25
N TRP A 34 3.63 -9.11 10.84
CA TRP A 34 2.28 -8.67 10.54
C TRP A 34 1.72 -7.68 11.58
N ARG A 35 1.77 -8.02 12.89
CA ARG A 35 1.23 -7.17 13.97
C ARG A 35 1.94 -5.81 14.05
N ASP A 36 3.25 -5.80 13.89
CA ASP A 36 4.05 -4.56 13.91
C ASP A 36 3.67 -3.65 12.74
N MET A 37 3.42 -4.24 11.57
CA MET A 37 2.94 -3.51 10.39
C MET A 37 1.56 -2.89 10.62
N GLN A 38 0.66 -3.59 11.31
CA GLN A 38 -0.64 -3.02 11.68
C GLN A 38 -0.49 -1.81 12.59
N GLU A 39 0.46 -1.85 13.54
CA GLU A 39 0.76 -0.69 14.40
C GLU A 39 1.30 0.50 13.59
N VAL A 40 2.24 0.27 12.67
CA VAL A 40 2.73 1.31 11.76
C VAL A 40 1.58 1.92 10.94
N CYS A 41 0.72 1.08 10.35
CA CYS A 41 -0.45 1.52 9.60
C CYS A 41 -1.44 2.32 10.46
N LEU A 42 -1.67 1.93 11.71
CA LEU A 42 -2.54 2.67 12.64
C LEU A 42 -1.98 4.06 12.96
N VAL A 43 -0.68 4.19 13.17
CA VAL A 43 -0.06 5.51 13.44
C VAL A 43 -0.17 6.41 12.22
N VAL A 44 0.06 5.88 11.01
CA VAL A 44 -0.13 6.61 9.76
C VAL A 44 -1.58 7.08 9.60
N LYS A 45 -2.56 6.18 9.79
CA LYS A 45 -3.99 6.54 9.72
C LYS A 45 -4.34 7.62 10.74
N SER A 46 -3.86 7.50 11.98
CA SER A 46 -4.04 8.51 13.03
C SER A 46 -3.43 9.86 12.65
N ALA A 47 -2.24 9.86 12.04
CA ALA A 47 -1.61 11.08 11.54
C ALA A 47 -2.44 11.73 10.42
N CYS A 48 -3.02 10.93 9.51
CA CYS A 48 -3.91 11.45 8.47
C CYS A 48 -5.17 12.08 9.07
N VAL A 49 -5.82 11.44 10.05
CA VAL A 49 -6.96 12.05 10.75
C VAL A 49 -6.57 13.37 11.41
N LYS A 50 -5.40 13.46 12.04
CA LYS A 50 -4.94 14.71 12.64
C LYS A 50 -4.69 15.82 11.61
N GLN A 51 -4.26 15.46 10.41
CA GLN A 51 -3.81 16.41 9.40
C GLN A 51 -4.91 16.81 8.40
N PHE A 52 -5.81 15.88 8.08
CA PHE A 52 -6.86 16.04 7.07
C PHE A 52 -8.27 15.88 7.65
N ASN A 53 -8.42 15.60 8.95
CA ASN A 53 -9.69 15.27 9.62
C ASN A 53 -10.41 14.02 9.07
N GLU A 54 -9.76 13.29 8.17
CA GLU A 54 -10.22 12.02 7.60
C GLU A 54 -9.01 11.16 7.21
N VAL A 55 -9.24 9.88 6.90
CA VAL A 55 -8.21 9.02 6.32
C VAL A 55 -8.45 8.93 4.82
N PRO A 56 -7.54 9.44 3.97
CA PRO A 56 -7.67 9.29 2.53
C PRO A 56 -7.74 7.80 2.16
N GLN A 57 -8.70 7.42 1.31
CA GLN A 57 -8.90 6.02 0.89
C GLN A 57 -7.61 5.42 0.31
N GLY A 58 -6.81 6.21 -0.40
CA GLY A 58 -5.51 5.79 -0.91
C GLY A 58 -4.52 5.36 0.19
N VAL A 59 -4.52 6.06 1.33
CA VAL A 59 -3.67 5.73 2.47
C VAL A 59 -4.15 4.43 3.13
N GLU A 60 -5.47 4.23 3.22
CA GLU A 60 -6.01 2.95 3.72
C GLU A 60 -5.61 1.77 2.84
N MET A 61 -5.67 1.93 1.52
CA MET A 61 -5.24 0.90 0.58
C MET A 61 -3.76 0.59 0.71
N ALA A 62 -2.90 1.61 0.78
CA ALA A 62 -1.46 1.42 1.00
C ALA A 62 -1.19 0.64 2.31
N CYS A 63 -1.94 0.94 3.37
CA CYS A 63 -1.87 0.19 4.63
C CYS A 63 -2.29 -1.28 4.46
N TYR A 64 -3.42 -1.56 3.80
CA TYR A 64 -3.87 -2.93 3.59
C TYR A 64 -2.93 -3.74 2.71
N PHE A 65 -2.29 -3.11 1.73
CA PHE A 65 -1.24 -3.74 0.93
C PHE A 65 -0.01 -4.07 1.77
N ALA A 66 0.52 -3.10 2.51
CA ALA A 66 1.72 -3.29 3.31
C ALA A 66 1.49 -4.34 4.41
N GLU A 67 0.32 -4.31 5.04
CA GLU A 67 -0.17 -5.38 5.89
C GLU A 67 -0.12 -6.70 5.10
N ALA A 68 -0.84 -6.83 3.97
CA ALA A 68 -0.94 -8.09 3.22
C ALA A 68 0.42 -8.70 2.83
N VAL A 69 1.46 -7.90 2.64
CA VAL A 69 2.85 -8.37 2.42
C VAL A 69 3.30 -9.28 3.56
N LEU A 70 3.04 -8.86 4.80
CA LEU A 70 3.51 -9.52 6.00
C LEU A 70 2.50 -10.52 6.57
N ALA A 71 1.32 -10.69 5.96
CA ALA A 71 0.30 -11.59 6.49
C ALA A 71 0.78 -13.05 6.45
N PRO A 72 0.75 -13.78 7.57
CA PRO A 72 1.12 -15.19 7.58
C PRO A 72 0.06 -16.06 6.87
N ASP A 73 -1.21 -15.66 6.93
CA ASP A 73 -2.34 -16.46 6.45
C ASP A 73 -2.86 -16.04 5.07
N LYS A 74 -3.08 -17.03 4.19
CA LYS A 74 -3.76 -16.84 2.89
C LYS A 74 -5.16 -16.24 3.06
N LYS A 75 -5.87 -16.58 4.14
CA LYS A 75 -7.21 -16.04 4.45
C LYS A 75 -7.13 -14.55 4.83
N ALA A 76 -6.13 -14.15 5.61
CA ALA A 76 -5.90 -12.75 5.99
C ALA A 76 -5.53 -11.93 4.75
N LYS A 77 -4.59 -12.42 3.92
CA LYS A 77 -4.24 -11.84 2.62
C LYS A 77 -5.47 -11.60 1.75
N LEU A 78 -6.29 -12.63 1.55
CA LEU A 78 -7.52 -12.52 0.75
C LEU A 78 -8.51 -11.50 1.33
N LYS A 79 -8.66 -11.45 2.66
CA LYS A 79 -9.56 -10.50 3.33
C LYS A 79 -9.13 -9.05 3.09
N LEU A 80 -7.85 -8.75 3.21
CA LEU A 80 -7.31 -7.40 2.99
C LEU A 80 -7.43 -7.01 1.52
N MET A 81 -7.14 -7.94 0.61
CA MET A 81 -7.29 -7.68 -0.83
C MET A 81 -8.75 -7.41 -1.20
N LYS A 82 -9.71 -8.09 -0.57
CA LYS A 82 -11.13 -7.76 -0.70
C LYS A 82 -11.44 -6.37 -0.16
N GLN A 83 -10.82 -5.96 0.95
CA GLN A 83 -10.99 -4.61 1.50
C GLN A 83 -10.43 -3.54 0.57
N VAL A 84 -9.25 -3.76 -0.01
CA VAL A 84 -8.70 -2.89 -1.04
C VAL A 84 -9.71 -2.71 -2.18
N ILE A 85 -10.24 -3.81 -2.74
CA ILE A 85 -11.23 -3.75 -3.83
C ILE A 85 -12.56 -3.10 -3.40
N SER A 86 -13.00 -3.28 -2.17
CA SER A 86 -14.20 -2.59 -1.70
C SER A 86 -14.00 -1.08 -1.59
N LEU A 87 -12.77 -0.63 -1.34
CA LEU A 87 -12.40 0.78 -1.35
C LEU A 87 -12.16 1.33 -2.76
N THR A 88 -12.07 0.45 -3.78
CA THR A 88 -11.82 0.86 -5.17
C THR A 88 -13.11 1.29 -5.87
N SER A 89 -13.62 2.48 -5.56
CA SER A 89 -14.70 3.12 -6.36
C SER A 89 -14.21 4.22 -7.31
N GLY A 90 -12.89 4.45 -7.43
CA GLY A 90 -12.30 5.48 -8.31
C GLY A 90 -11.00 5.03 -8.98
N THR A 91 -10.96 5.02 -10.31
CA THR A 91 -10.01 4.28 -11.16
C THR A 91 -8.56 4.79 -11.16
N THR A 92 -8.30 6.06 -10.85
CA THR A 92 -6.98 6.67 -11.07
C THR A 92 -6.02 6.53 -9.89
N GLY A 93 -6.47 6.82 -8.66
CA GLY A 93 -5.60 6.80 -7.47
C GLY A 93 -5.05 5.42 -7.12
N ILE A 94 -5.84 4.38 -7.36
CA ILE A 94 -5.48 2.98 -7.06
C ILE A 94 -4.33 2.51 -7.93
N ALA A 95 -4.35 2.87 -9.20
CA ALA A 95 -3.35 2.47 -10.18
C ALA A 95 -1.95 2.99 -9.80
N ILE A 96 -1.88 4.20 -9.26
CA ILE A 96 -0.64 4.83 -8.78
C ILE A 96 -0.13 4.13 -7.52
N ILE A 97 -1.05 3.80 -6.59
CA ILE A 97 -0.71 3.06 -5.37
C ILE A 97 -0.20 1.66 -5.72
N LEU A 98 -0.86 0.95 -6.63
CA LEU A 98 -0.46 -0.36 -7.12
C LEU A 98 0.84 -0.34 -7.91
N ALA A 99 1.08 0.72 -8.69
CA ALA A 99 2.36 0.91 -9.35
C ALA A 99 3.49 1.07 -8.34
N GLY A 100 3.29 1.89 -7.30
CA GLY A 100 4.26 2.11 -6.23
C GLY A 100 4.51 0.86 -5.38
N VAL A 101 3.44 0.19 -4.95
CA VAL A 101 3.46 -1.05 -4.16
C VAL A 101 4.08 -2.18 -4.97
N GLY A 102 3.62 -2.40 -6.20
CA GLY A 102 4.14 -3.46 -7.08
C GLY A 102 5.62 -3.26 -7.39
N ALA A 103 6.05 -2.02 -7.67
CA ALA A 103 7.46 -1.71 -7.85
C ALA A 103 8.30 -1.94 -6.59
N ALA A 104 7.81 -1.55 -5.40
CA ALA A 104 8.48 -1.83 -4.12
C ALA A 104 8.61 -3.33 -3.85
N LEU A 105 7.60 -4.11 -4.23
CA LEU A 105 7.56 -5.55 -4.04
C LEU A 105 8.36 -6.32 -5.08
N GLY A 106 8.88 -5.64 -6.11
CA GLY A 106 9.61 -6.27 -7.21
C GLY A 106 8.69 -7.05 -8.15
N TRP A 107 7.39 -6.74 -8.18
CA TRP A 107 6.48 -7.28 -9.19
C TRP A 107 7.07 -6.90 -10.55
N GLY A 108 7.35 -7.89 -11.39
CA GLY A 108 7.91 -7.63 -12.72
C GLY A 108 7.04 -6.61 -13.46
N ALA A 109 7.65 -5.78 -14.32
CA ALA A 109 6.96 -4.67 -14.99
C ALA A 109 5.63 -5.11 -15.64
N GLY A 110 5.58 -6.32 -16.24
CA GLY A 110 4.36 -6.87 -16.82
C GLY A 110 3.21 -7.06 -15.82
N ILE A 111 3.50 -7.50 -14.58
CA ILE A 111 2.48 -7.67 -13.53
C ILE A 111 2.00 -6.30 -13.04
N VAL A 112 2.93 -5.38 -12.78
CA VAL A 112 2.61 -4.02 -12.34
C VAL A 112 1.72 -3.34 -13.38
N THR A 113 2.14 -3.33 -14.65
CA THR A 113 1.35 -2.72 -15.74
C THR A 113 -0.02 -3.37 -15.90
N THR A 114 -0.12 -4.70 -15.79
CA THR A 114 -1.41 -5.40 -15.93
C THR A 114 -2.37 -5.04 -14.81
N VAL A 115 -1.88 -5.04 -13.56
CA VAL A 115 -2.68 -4.70 -12.38
C VAL A 115 -3.07 -3.22 -12.41
N THR A 116 -2.13 -2.32 -12.70
CA THR A 116 -2.38 -0.88 -12.85
C THR A 116 -3.42 -0.61 -13.96
N ALA A 117 -3.30 -1.23 -15.13
CA ALA A 117 -4.20 -1.04 -16.26
C ALA A 117 -5.65 -1.51 -15.97
N PHE A 118 -5.81 -2.58 -15.19
CA PHE A 118 -7.13 -3.02 -14.74
C PHE A 118 -7.85 -1.95 -13.94
N PHE A 119 -7.16 -1.37 -12.94
CA PHE A 119 -7.77 -0.37 -12.08
C PHE A 119 -7.97 0.98 -12.77
N LEU A 120 -7.14 1.33 -13.75
CA LEU A 120 -7.36 2.50 -14.61
C LEU A 120 -8.62 2.41 -15.47
N GLY A 121 -9.27 1.25 -15.55
CA GLY A 121 -10.45 1.06 -16.39
C GLY A 121 -10.14 1.18 -17.88
N THR A 122 -8.87 1.14 -18.28
CA THR A 122 -8.51 1.03 -19.70
C THR A 122 -9.11 -0.27 -20.18
N SER A 123 -10.05 -0.20 -21.14
CA SER A 123 -10.70 -1.35 -21.74
C SER A 123 -9.62 -2.37 -22.08
N MET A 124 -9.60 -3.49 -21.36
CA MET A 124 -8.70 -4.60 -21.64
C MET A 124 -9.11 -5.17 -23.00
N LEU A 125 -8.58 -4.62 -24.09
CA LEU A 125 -8.78 -5.14 -25.44
C LEU A 125 -7.64 -6.12 -25.71
N GLY A 126 -7.89 -7.41 -25.42
CA GLY A 126 -6.96 -8.50 -25.69
C GLY A 126 -7.21 -9.74 -24.83
N PRO A 127 -6.39 -10.81 -24.99
CA PRO A 127 -6.51 -12.09 -24.27
C PRO A 127 -6.55 -11.99 -22.73
N ILE A 128 -6.21 -10.81 -22.19
CA ILE A 128 -6.17 -10.46 -20.77
C ILE A 128 -7.56 -10.08 -20.23
N ALA A 129 -8.53 -9.74 -21.10
CA ALA A 129 -9.92 -9.42 -20.73
C ALA A 129 -10.66 -10.55 -20.00
N ALA A 130 -10.18 -11.79 -20.12
CA ALA A 130 -10.73 -12.94 -19.43
C ALA A 130 -10.37 -12.98 -17.93
N MET A 131 -9.46 -12.11 -17.46
CA MET A 131 -9.18 -11.95 -16.04
C MET A 131 -10.30 -11.12 -15.41
N ALA A 132 -11.44 -11.77 -15.10
CA ALA A 132 -12.41 -11.23 -14.15
C ALA A 132 -11.68 -10.80 -12.87
N GLY A 133 -12.16 -9.79 -12.13
CA GLY A 133 -11.46 -9.24 -10.96
C GLY A 133 -10.95 -10.29 -9.92
N GLY A 134 -11.53 -11.49 -9.91
CA GLY A 134 -11.02 -12.65 -9.17
C GLY A 134 -9.65 -13.20 -9.61
N ALA A 135 -9.29 -13.11 -10.89
CA ALA A 135 -7.99 -13.55 -11.40
C ALA A 135 -6.87 -12.58 -11.02
N ILE A 136 -7.12 -11.27 -11.05
CA ILE A 136 -6.15 -10.27 -10.59
C ILE A 136 -5.95 -10.37 -9.08
N LEU A 137 -7.01 -10.63 -8.32
CA LEU A 137 -6.90 -11.00 -6.91
C LEU A 137 -6.01 -12.23 -6.69
N ALA A 138 -6.16 -13.26 -7.53
CA ALA A 138 -5.34 -14.46 -7.45
C ALA A 138 -3.87 -14.18 -7.84
N VAL A 139 -3.62 -13.29 -8.81
CA VAL A 139 -2.26 -12.87 -9.19
C VAL A 139 -1.60 -12.09 -8.05
N ILE A 140 -2.30 -11.11 -7.49
CA ILE A 140 -1.80 -10.30 -6.36
C ILE A 140 -1.56 -11.21 -5.15
N ALA A 141 -2.56 -12.00 -4.74
CA ALA A 141 -2.44 -12.92 -3.61
C ALA A 141 -1.39 -14.01 -3.85
N GLY A 142 -1.27 -14.50 -5.08
CA GLY A 142 -0.25 -15.46 -5.49
C GLY A 142 1.15 -14.90 -5.33
N TYR A 143 1.39 -13.66 -5.77
CA TYR A 143 2.69 -13.02 -5.62
C TYR A 143 3.10 -12.83 -4.15
N PHE A 144 2.12 -12.58 -3.26
CA PHE A 144 2.36 -12.52 -1.82
C PHE A 144 2.66 -13.87 -1.15
N ILE A 145 2.48 -15.01 -1.83
CA ILE A 145 2.73 -16.35 -1.27
C ILE A 145 4.17 -16.82 -1.55
N PHE A 146 4.90 -16.20 -2.48
CA PHE A 146 6.16 -16.74 -3.00
C PHE A 146 7.46 -16.11 -2.44
N ASP A 147 7.38 -15.24 -1.44
CA ASP A 147 8.58 -14.68 -0.79
C ASP A 147 8.51 -15.03 0.70
N ASN A 148 9.48 -15.79 1.22
CA ASN A 148 9.51 -16.33 2.59
C ASN A 148 10.65 -15.76 3.45
N ASP A 149 11.47 -14.87 2.92
CA ASP A 149 12.52 -14.22 3.70
C ASP A 149 11.94 -13.04 4.50
N ALA A 150 11.65 -13.29 5.78
CA ALA A 150 11.09 -12.31 6.72
C ALA A 150 11.79 -10.93 6.75
N PRO A 151 13.14 -10.81 6.76
CA PRO A 151 13.79 -9.49 6.73
C PRO A 151 13.60 -8.76 5.40
N THR A 152 13.58 -9.49 4.28
CA THR A 152 13.35 -8.93 2.95
C THR A 152 11.90 -8.45 2.81
N LEU A 153 10.94 -9.23 3.32
CA LEU A 153 9.53 -8.89 3.36
C LEU A 153 9.26 -7.62 4.18
N SER A 154 9.89 -7.48 5.35
CA SER A 154 9.75 -6.30 6.21
C SER A 154 10.17 -5.01 5.47
N ASN A 155 11.34 -5.02 4.83
CA ASN A 155 11.83 -3.86 4.09
C ASN A 155 10.94 -3.55 2.87
N LYS A 156 10.51 -4.59 2.14
CA LYS A 156 9.58 -4.44 1.03
C LYS A 156 8.21 -3.90 1.47
N ALA A 157 7.71 -4.30 2.64
CA ALA A 157 6.45 -3.81 3.18
C ALA A 157 6.51 -2.32 3.56
N ILE A 158 7.62 -1.89 4.17
CA ILE A 158 7.84 -0.47 4.49
C ILE A 158 7.95 0.35 3.19
N ASP A 159 8.72 -0.12 2.20
CA ASP A 159 8.88 0.59 0.93
C ASP A 159 7.56 0.63 0.13
N ALA A 160 6.79 -0.45 0.16
CA ALA A 160 5.46 -0.52 -0.44
C ALA A 160 4.50 0.46 0.24
N LEU A 161 4.50 0.52 1.58
CA LEU A 161 3.71 1.49 2.33
C LEU A 161 4.10 2.91 1.92
N ARG A 162 5.41 3.21 1.87
CA ARG A 162 5.93 4.55 1.55
C ARG A 162 5.54 5.00 0.15
N LYS A 163 5.83 4.17 -0.86
CA LYS A 163 5.50 4.47 -2.26
C LYS A 163 3.99 4.54 -2.48
N GLY A 164 3.24 3.65 -1.83
CA GLY A 164 1.78 3.68 -1.82
C GLY A 164 1.23 4.97 -1.21
N LEU A 165 1.75 5.41 -0.06
CA LEU A 165 1.34 6.66 0.59
C LEU A 165 1.64 7.88 -0.25
N ARG A 166 2.82 7.93 -0.88
CA ARG A 166 3.20 9.04 -1.76
C ARG A 166 2.24 9.15 -2.94
N GLY A 167 1.87 8.01 -3.55
CA GLY A 167 0.86 7.97 -4.60
C GLY A 167 -0.52 8.42 -4.11
N ALA A 168 -0.93 7.93 -2.94
CA ALA A 168 -2.21 8.27 -2.33
C ALA A 168 -2.34 9.75 -1.97
N LEU A 169 -1.32 10.33 -1.34
CA LEU A 169 -1.29 11.73 -0.94
C LEU A 169 -1.24 12.66 -2.16
N ALA A 170 -0.52 12.28 -3.21
CA ALA A 170 -0.47 13.05 -4.46
C ALA A 170 -1.85 13.13 -5.13
N GLU A 171 -2.58 12.02 -5.19
CA GLU A 171 -3.94 12.03 -5.76
C GLU A 171 -4.91 12.79 -4.86
N TYR A 172 -4.86 12.57 -3.54
CA TYR A 172 -5.69 13.29 -2.58
C TYR A 172 -5.49 14.81 -2.66
N TRP A 173 -4.24 15.27 -2.80
CA TRP A 173 -3.91 16.68 -2.97
C TRP A 173 -4.32 17.25 -4.33
N LYS A 174 -4.35 16.42 -5.38
CA LYS A 174 -4.85 16.85 -6.69
C LYS A 174 -6.36 17.12 -6.66
N GLU A 175 -7.10 16.32 -5.88
CA GLU A 175 -8.55 16.47 -5.71
C GLU A 175 -8.92 17.58 -4.69
N HIS A 176 -8.21 17.66 -3.56
CA HIS A 176 -8.57 18.52 -2.42
C HIS A 176 -7.60 19.68 -2.17
N GLY A 177 -6.45 19.73 -2.84
CA GLY A 177 -5.39 20.72 -2.59
C GLY A 177 -5.78 22.16 -2.92
N LYS A 178 -6.87 22.39 -3.66
CA LYS A 178 -7.43 23.74 -3.82
C LYS A 178 -8.20 24.22 -2.58
N GLN A 179 -8.85 23.31 -1.85
CA GLN A 179 -9.60 23.63 -0.63
C GLN A 179 -8.72 23.68 0.62
N LEU A 180 -7.57 23.00 0.60
CA LEU A 180 -6.61 22.97 1.71
C LEU A 180 -5.52 24.06 1.61
N ALA A 181 -5.51 24.85 0.53
CA ALA A 181 -4.55 25.93 0.28
C ALA A 181 -5.15 27.34 0.45
N GLU A 182 -6.45 27.46 0.70
CA GLU A 182 -7.13 28.66 1.21
C GLU A 182 -7.16 28.65 2.75
#